data_AF-A0A7C1K0J0-F1
#
_entry.id   AF-A0A7C1K0J0-F1
#
_cell.length_a   1.000
_cell.length_b   1.000
_cell.length_c   1.000
_cell.angle_alpha   90.00
_cell.angle_beta   90.00
_cell.angle_gamma   90.00
#
_symmetry.space_group_name_H-M   'P 1'
#
loop_
_entity.id
_entity.type
_entity.pdbx_description
1 polymer ?
#
loop_
_entity_poly.entity_id
_entity_poly.type
_entity_poly.pdbx_seq_one_letter_code
_entity_poly.pdbx_strand_id
1 'polypeptide(L)'
;RRLGPRERAYLTAKTLPVIMAHARDFVVERLAPARPKNEGRQTPLHGHPVFVAQHATATCCRHCLWRWHWIPMGKPLSDEQVAYVLRVIERWLMEHGDEG
;
A
#
# COMPACT_ATOMS: atom_id res chain seq x y z
N ARG A 1 -3.42 4.49 10.79
CA ARG A 1 -4.64 3.61 10.79
C ARG A 1 -4.30 2.35 11.56
N ARG A 2 -5.26 1.47 11.87
CA ARG A 2 -5.01 0.15 12.52
C ARG A 2 -5.78 -0.93 11.75
N LEU A 3 -5.27 -2.17 11.77
CA LEU A 3 -5.98 -3.31 11.18
C LEU A 3 -7.31 -3.53 11.92
N GLY A 4 -8.36 -3.89 11.18
CA GLY A 4 -9.61 -4.37 11.76
C GLY A 4 -9.58 -5.90 11.96
N PRO A 5 -10.62 -6.48 12.58
CA PRO A 5 -10.70 -7.93 12.78
C PRO A 5 -10.62 -8.72 11.47
N ARG A 6 -11.24 -8.21 10.40
CA ARG A 6 -11.24 -8.87 9.08
C ARG A 6 -9.87 -8.85 8.42
N GLU A 7 -9.17 -7.71 8.46
CA GLU A 7 -7.84 -7.61 7.88
C GLU A 7 -6.80 -8.41 8.66
N ARG A 8 -6.91 -8.46 10.00
CA ARG A 8 -6.10 -9.36 10.83
C ARG A 8 -6.35 -10.81 10.47
N ALA A 9 -7.61 -11.26 10.44
CA ALA A 9 -7.94 -12.63 10.06
C ALA A 9 -7.41 -13.00 8.67
N TYR A 10 -7.46 -12.06 7.71
CA TYR A 10 -6.90 -12.27 6.38
C TYR A 10 -5.37 -12.37 6.40
N LEU A 11 -4.70 -11.53 7.19
CA LEU A 11 -3.25 -11.57 7.38
C LEU A 11 -2.81 -12.87 8.08
N THR A 12 -3.55 -13.37 9.07
CA THR A 12 -3.27 -14.66 9.74
C THR A 12 -3.53 -15.85 8.83
N ALA A 13 -4.57 -15.78 7.99
CA ALA A 13 -4.93 -16.87 7.07
C ALA A 13 -3.97 -16.99 5.87
N LYS A 14 -3.12 -16.00 5.62
CA LYS A 14 -2.15 -15.96 4.52
C LYS A 14 -0.74 -15.77 5.07
N THR A 15 0.28 -16.06 4.27
CA THR A 15 1.66 -15.74 4.66
C THR A 15 2.01 -14.32 4.22
N LEU A 16 2.95 -13.68 4.92
CA LEU A 16 3.43 -12.33 4.57
C LEU A 16 3.86 -12.23 3.09
N PRO A 17 4.61 -13.19 2.50
CA PRO A 17 4.95 -13.16 1.08
C PRO A 17 3.74 -13.09 0.13
N VAL A 18 2.64 -13.79 0.45
CA VAL A 18 1.40 -13.75 -0.35
C VAL A 18 0.77 -12.36 -0.26
N ILE A 19 0.74 -11.77 0.93
CA ILE A 19 0.21 -10.41 1.12
C ILE A 19 1.07 -9.38 0.37
N MET A 20 2.39 -9.55 0.36
CA MET A 20 3.31 -8.67 -0.37
C MET A 20 3.20 -8.84 -1.89
N ALA A 21 2.84 -10.02 -2.40
CA ALA A 21 2.49 -10.20 -3.81
C ALA A 21 1.27 -9.36 -4.18
N HIS A 22 0.19 -9.41 -3.38
CA HIS A 22 -0.98 -8.54 -3.61
C HIS A 22 -0.62 -7.05 -3.52
N ALA A 23 0.27 -6.68 -2.59
CA ALA A 23 0.74 -5.30 -2.47
C ALA A 23 1.42 -4.82 -3.74
N ARG A 24 2.27 -5.67 -4.35
CA ARG A 24 2.91 -5.38 -5.64
C ARG A 24 1.88 -5.15 -6.73
N ASP A 25 0.91 -6.04 -6.86
CA ASP A 25 -0.13 -5.92 -7.88
C ASP A 25 -0.92 -4.62 -7.73
N PHE A 26 -1.33 -4.28 -6.50
CA PHE A 26 -2.06 -3.03 -6.25
C PHE A 26 -1.21 -1.78 -6.55
N VAL A 27 0.07 -1.77 -6.19
CA VAL A 27 0.95 -0.63 -6.47
C VAL A 27 1.17 -0.48 -7.97
N VAL A 28 1.46 -1.58 -8.68
CA VAL A 28 1.70 -1.58 -10.12
C VAL A 28 0.46 -1.17 -10.89
N GLU A 29 -0.70 -1.73 -10.56
CA GLU A 29 -1.93 -1.47 -11.31
C GLU A 29 -2.48 -0.06 -11.02
N ARG A 30 -2.41 0.38 -9.76
CA ARG A 30 -3.21 1.54 -9.29
C ARG A 30 -2.37 2.78 -9.03
N LEU A 31 -1.06 2.66 -8.81
CA LEU A 31 -0.19 3.80 -8.49
C LEU A 31 0.97 3.98 -9.48
N ALA A 32 1.45 2.92 -10.12
CA ALA A 32 2.60 3.03 -11.01
C ALA A 32 2.36 3.84 -12.31
N PRO A 33 1.16 3.88 -12.91
CA PRO A 33 0.94 4.71 -14.10
C PRO A 33 1.19 6.20 -13.86
N ALA A 34 1.62 6.93 -14.90
CA ALA A 34 1.83 8.38 -14.81
C ALA A 34 0.57 9.17 -14.44
N ARG A 35 -0.59 8.66 -14.87
CA ARG A 35 -1.93 9.21 -14.65
C ARG A 35 -2.87 8.08 -14.24
N PRO A 36 -2.77 7.59 -13.00
CA PRO A 36 -3.65 6.52 -12.53
C PRO A 36 -5.09 7.01 -12.45
N LYS A 37 -6.05 6.10 -12.62
CA LYS A 37 -7.47 6.41 -12.47
C LYS A 37 -7.78 6.79 -11.02
N ASN A 38 -8.83 7.59 -10.81
CA ASN A 38 -9.33 7.96 -9.48
C ASN A 38 -8.25 8.62 -8.59
N GLU A 39 -7.61 9.68 -9.07
CA GLU A 39 -6.60 10.42 -8.30
C GLU A 39 -7.13 10.82 -6.90
N GLY A 40 -6.31 10.62 -5.87
CA GLY A 40 -6.69 10.75 -4.46
C GLY A 40 -7.57 9.63 -3.90
N ARG A 41 -8.00 8.66 -4.71
CA ARG A 41 -8.90 7.53 -4.35
C ARG A 41 -8.51 6.22 -5.04
N GLN A 42 -7.23 6.02 -5.34
CA GLN A 42 -6.71 4.86 -6.07
C GLN A 42 -6.92 3.55 -5.31
N THR A 43 -6.99 3.59 -3.98
CA THR A 43 -7.09 2.39 -3.14
C THR A 43 -8.25 2.52 -2.14
N PRO A 44 -9.03 1.44 -1.92
CA PRO A 44 -10.05 1.39 -0.86
C PRO A 44 -9.46 1.71 0.51
N LEU A 45 -10.30 2.10 1.47
CA LEU A 45 -9.85 2.39 2.85
C LEU A 45 -9.61 1.13 3.70
N HIS A 46 -10.33 0.04 3.41
CA HIS A 46 -10.38 -1.19 4.20
C HIS A 46 -10.69 -2.40 3.31
N GLY A 47 -10.78 -3.60 3.89
CA GLY A 47 -11.11 -4.86 3.20
C GLY A 47 -9.90 -5.68 2.78
N HIS A 48 -8.69 -5.14 2.93
CA HIS A 48 -7.44 -5.86 2.76
C HIS A 48 -6.36 -5.22 3.64
N PRO A 49 -5.47 -5.99 4.31
CA PRO A 49 -4.43 -5.44 5.18
C PRO A 49 -3.53 -4.42 4.47
N VAL A 50 -3.18 -4.66 3.21
CA VAL A 50 -2.41 -3.71 2.38
C VAL A 50 -3.09 -2.35 2.25
N PHE A 51 -4.41 -2.29 2.07
CA PHE A 51 -5.10 -0.99 1.95
C PHE A 51 -5.00 -0.20 3.24
N VAL A 52 -5.18 -0.87 4.39
CA VAL A 52 -5.00 -0.24 5.70
C VAL A 52 -3.58 0.28 5.86
N ALA A 53 -2.57 -0.52 5.49
CA ALA A 53 -1.16 -0.13 5.54
C ALA A 53 -0.87 1.07 4.63
N GLN A 54 -1.42 1.08 3.41
CA GLN A 54 -1.26 2.18 2.47
C GLN A 54 -1.81 3.50 3.02
N HIS A 55 -3.00 3.47 3.61
CA HIS A 55 -3.59 4.65 4.24
C HIS A 55 -2.90 5.03 5.56
N ALA A 56 -2.35 4.07 6.30
CA ALA A 56 -1.57 4.35 7.50
C ALA A 56 -0.25 5.06 7.19
N THR A 57 0.37 4.71 6.06
CA THR A 57 1.72 5.16 5.67
C THR A 57 1.72 6.24 4.60
N ALA A 58 0.55 6.73 4.17
CA ALA A 58 0.41 7.69 3.09
C ALA A 58 0.98 7.21 1.73
N THR A 59 0.83 5.91 1.44
CA THR A 59 1.19 5.28 0.16
C THR A 59 -0.04 4.87 -0.67
N CYS A 60 -1.21 5.46 -0.39
CA CYS A 60 -2.50 5.07 -0.96
C CYS A 60 -2.87 5.74 -2.31
N CYS A 61 -2.24 6.86 -2.65
CA CYS A 61 -2.47 7.62 -3.88
C CYS A 61 -1.23 8.41 -4.32
N ARG A 62 -1.21 8.96 -5.54
CA ARG A 62 -0.08 9.78 -6.04
C ARG A 62 0.07 11.07 -5.25
N HIS A 63 -1.02 11.71 -4.85
CA HIS A 63 -0.96 12.92 -4.01
C HIS A 63 -0.26 12.64 -2.67
N CYS A 64 -0.57 11.51 -2.02
CA CYS A 64 0.09 11.13 -0.77
C CYS A 64 1.57 10.78 -0.99
N LEU A 65 1.90 10.04 -2.05
CA LEU A 65 3.30 9.76 -2.42
C LEU A 65 4.10 11.03 -2.67
N TRP A 66 3.51 12.02 -3.34
CA TRP A 66 4.16 13.31 -3.58
C TRP A 66 4.35 14.10 -2.29
N ARG A 67 3.29 14.23 -1.49
CA ARG A 67 3.29 15.05 -0.28
C ARG A 67 4.18 14.50 0.83
N TRP A 68 4.21 13.18 1.01
CA TRP A 68 4.82 12.54 2.18
C TRP A 68 6.08 11.75 1.87
N HIS A 69 6.27 11.33 0.61
CA HIS A 69 7.43 10.54 0.19
C HIS A 69 8.26 11.24 -0.90
N TRP A 70 7.87 12.47 -1.28
CA TRP A 70 8.53 13.27 -2.31
C TRP A 70 8.67 12.56 -3.66
N ILE A 71 7.78 11.62 -3.97
CA ILE A 71 7.73 10.93 -5.26
C ILE A 71 6.87 11.77 -6.23
N PRO A 72 7.44 12.30 -7.33
CA PRO A 72 6.73 13.25 -8.18
C PRO A 72 5.52 12.64 -8.88
N MET A 73 4.45 13.42 -8.99
CA MET A 73 3.27 13.08 -9.79
C MET A 73 3.54 13.26 -11.29
N GLY A 74 2.65 12.73 -12.14
CA GLY A 74 2.68 12.95 -13.59
C GLY A 74 3.74 12.14 -14.35
N LYS A 75 4.56 11.37 -13.64
CA LYS A 75 5.49 10.38 -14.19
C LYS A 75 5.13 8.97 -13.69
N PRO A 76 5.39 7.91 -14.48
CA PRO A 76 5.29 6.56 -13.95
C PRO A 76 6.20 6.37 -12.74
N LEU A 77 5.82 5.50 -11.82
CA LEU A 77 6.75 5.04 -10.79
C LEU A 77 7.90 4.27 -11.43
N SER A 78 9.13 4.53 -10.98
CA SER A 78 10.26 3.65 -11.29
C SER A 78 10.17 2.37 -10.46
N ASP A 79 10.92 1.34 -10.86
CA ASP A 79 11.00 0.09 -10.11
C ASP A 79 11.52 0.31 -8.69
N GLU A 80 12.47 1.24 -8.50
CA GLU A 80 12.99 1.61 -7.18
C GLU A 80 11.92 2.27 -6.31
N GLN A 81 11.07 3.11 -6.91
CA GLN A 81 9.97 3.76 -6.19
C GLN A 81 8.87 2.76 -5.83
N VAL A 82 8.55 1.81 -6.72
CA VAL A 82 7.65 0.69 -6.40
C VAL A 82 8.23 -0.13 -5.25
N ALA A 83 9.49 -0.52 -5.34
CA ALA A 83 10.17 -1.28 -4.28
C ALA A 83 10.19 -0.52 -2.95
N TYR A 84 10.39 0.80 -2.97
CA TYR A 84 10.30 1.65 -1.79
C TYR A 84 8.90 1.60 -1.16
N VAL A 85 7.84 1.78 -1.95
CA VAL A 85 6.46 1.71 -1.45
C VAL A 85 6.16 0.35 -0.82
N LEU A 86 6.63 -0.74 -1.46
CA LEU A 86 6.45 -2.08 -0.92
C LEU A 86 7.15 -2.27 0.42
N ARG A 87 8.40 -1.79 0.59
CA ARG A 87 9.11 -1.85 1.88
C ARG A 87 8.39 -1.08 2.98
N VAL A 88 7.79 0.08 2.65
CA VAL A 88 7.01 0.87 3.62
C VAL A 88 5.77 0.10 4.08
N ILE A 89 5.06 -0.53 3.14
CA ILE A 89 3.87 -1.35 3.43
C ILE A 89 4.27 -2.58 4.28
N GLU A 90 5.31 -3.31 3.87
CA GLU A 90 5.80 -4.50 4.55
C GLU A 90 6.17 -4.20 6.00
N ARG A 91 7.00 -3.17 6.21
CA ARG A 91 7.42 -2.75 7.55
C ARG A 91 6.23 -2.45 8.44
N TRP A 92 5.26 -1.69 7.95
CA TRP A 92 4.08 -1.35 8.73
C TRP A 92 3.26 -2.60 9.08
N LEU A 93 3.10 -3.53 8.14
CA LEU A 93 2.39 -4.79 8.37
C LEU A 93 3.11 -5.70 9.37
N MET A 94 4.44 -5.75 9.38
CA MET A 94 5.20 -6.51 10.38
C MET A 94 5.05 -5.90 11.77
N GLU A 95 5.10 -4.57 11.87
CA GLU A 95 4.97 -3.86 13.16
C GLU A 95 3.56 -3.99 13.77
N HIS A 96 2.51 -4.09 12.94
CA HIS A 96 1.11 -4.03 13.40
C HIS A 96 0.31 -5.32 13.13
N GLY A 97 0.93 -6.34 12.53
CA GLY A 97 0.32 -7.62 12.19
C GLY A 97 0.24 -8.58 13.37
N ASP A 98 1.19 -8.46 14.30
CA ASP A 98 1.31 -9.29 15.50
C ASP A 98 0.63 -8.68 16.74
N GLU A 99 0.05 -7.48 16.61
CA GLU A 99 -0.79 -6.86 17.66
C GLU A 99 -2.14 -7.59 17.75
N GLY A 100 -2.12 -8.75 18.42
CA GLY A 100 -3.27 -9.51 18.90
C GLY A 100 -3.55 -9.22 20.37
#